data_AF-A0A6N6MC01-F1
#
_entry.id   AF-A0A6N6MC01-F1
#
_cell.length_a   1.000
_cell.length_b   1.000
_cell.length_c   1.000
_cell.angle_alpha   90.00
_cell.angle_beta   90.00
_cell.angle_gamma   90.00
#
_symmetry.space_group_name_H-M   'P 1'
#
loop_
_entity.id
_entity.type
_entity.pdbx_description
1 polymer ?
#
loop_
_entity_poly.entity_id
_entity_poly.type
_entity_poly.pdbx_seq_one_letter_code
_entity_poly.pdbx_strand_id
1 'polypeptide(L)' 'MTITAEFGLGASGGPVVNDSGEVVGVVSATRANYTGGNSKHKGDLQLLLKIVIPVSQLNKYVKAEV' A
#
# COMPACT_ATOMS: atom_id res chain seq x y z
N MET A 1 -0.62 1.23 12.02
CA MET A 1 -1.41 0.48 11.04
C MET A 1 -0.56 -0.69 10.58
N THR A 2 -1.00 -1.92 10.83
CA THR A 2 -0.31 -3.14 10.42
C THR A 2 -1.14 -3.82 9.35
N ILE A 3 -0.59 -3.99 8.15
CA ILE A 3 -1.29 -4.62 7.03
C ILE A 3 -0.94 -6.11 7.05
N THR A 4 -1.94 -6.94 7.37
CA THR A 4 -1.78 -8.40 7.44
C THR A 4 -1.93 -9.09 6.09
N ALA A 5 -2.69 -8.48 5.17
CA ALA A 5 -2.92 -9.02 3.83
C ALA A 5 -1.69 -8.88 2.92
N GLU A 6 -1.44 -9.88 2.09
CA GLU A 6 -0.51 -9.78 0.95
C GLU A 6 -1.20 -9.11 -0.24
N PHE A 7 -0.45 -8.31 -1.00
CA PHE A 7 -0.96 -7.65 -2.19
C PHE A 7 -0.57 -8.45 -3.43
N GLY A 8 -1.57 -9.04 -4.08
CA GLY A 8 -1.40 -9.70 -5.37
C GLY A 8 -1.43 -8.72 -6.55
N LEU A 9 -1.09 -9.24 -7.74
CA LEU A 9 -1.35 -8.53 -8.99
C LEU A 9 -2.84 -8.22 -9.11
N GLY A 10 -3.18 -7.01 -9.55
CA GLY A 10 -4.56 -6.54 -9.64
C GLY A 10 -5.17 -6.01 -8.34
N ALA A 11 -4.46 -6.08 -7.20
CA ALA A 11 -4.96 -5.54 -5.93
C ALA A 11 -4.99 -4.00 -5.88
N SER A 12 -4.41 -3.31 -6.87
CA SER A 12 -4.41 -1.84 -6.96
C SER A 12 -5.84 -1.29 -6.92
N GLY A 13 -6.09 -0.31 -6.05
CA GLY A 13 -7.43 0.25 -5.84
C GLY A 13 -8.30 -0.54 -4.87
N GLY A 14 -7.85 -1.72 -4.40
CA GLY A 14 -8.58 -2.52 -3.42
C GLY A 14 -8.71 -1.82 -2.06
N PRO A 15 -9.85 -1.99 -1.34
CA PRO A 15 -10.05 -1.38 -0.04
C PRO A 15 -9.20 -2.07 1.03
N VAL A 16 -8.64 -1.28 1.95
CA VAL A 16 -8.01 -1.76 3.17
C VAL A 16 -8.96 -1.46 4.33
N VAL A 17 -9.34 -2.49 5.08
CA VAL A 17 -10.29 -2.41 6.19
C VAL A 17 -9.61 -2.60 7.55
N ASN A 18 -10.18 -2.03 8.61
CA ASN A 18 -9.82 -2.33 10.00
C ASN A 18 -10.61 -3.54 10.54
N ASP A 19 -10.40 -3.87 11.81
CA ASP A 19 -11.05 -5.02 12.47
C ASP A 19 -12.59 -4.88 12.59
N SER A 20 -13.11 -3.65 12.45
CA SER A 20 -14.55 -3.35 12.40
C SER A 20 -15.13 -3.42 10.98
N GLY A 21 -14.31 -3.69 9.96
CA GLY A 21 -14.72 -3.68 8.55
C GLY A 21 -14.81 -2.30 7.91
N GLU A 22 -14.35 -1.24 8.58
CA GLU A 22 -14.38 0.13 8.04
C GLU A 22 -13.21 0.34 7.08
N VAL A 23 -13.45 1.02 5.95
CA VAL A 23 -12.39 1.36 4.98
C VAL A 23 -11.48 2.44 5.56
N VAL A 24 -10.21 2.09 5.77
CA VAL A 24 -9.18 2.98 6.32
C VAL A 24 -8.12 3.40 5.29
N GLY A 25 -8.08 2.74 4.13
CA GLY A 25 -7.19 3.10 3.04
C GLY A 25 -7.49 2.35 1.75
N VAL A 26 -6.67 2.63 0.73
CA VAL A 26 -6.73 1.98 -0.58
C VAL A 26 -5.33 1.49 -0.96
N VAL A 27 -5.25 0.25 -1.46
CA VAL A 27 -4.01 -0.34 -1.95
C VAL A 27 -3.49 0.49 -3.12
N SER A 28 -2.21 0.88 -3.06
CA SER A 28 -1.57 1.68 -4.11
C SER A 28 -0.48 0.91 -4.84
N ALA A 29 0.48 0.35 -4.12
CA ALA A 29 1.61 -0.33 -4.75
C ALA A 29 2.29 -1.32 -3.80
N THR A 30 3.04 -2.23 -4.41
CA THR A 30 4.02 -3.08 -3.73
C THR A 30 5.40 -2.73 -4.26
N ARG A 31 6.36 -2.45 -3.39
CA ARG A 31 7.76 -2.20 -3.79
C ARG A 31 8.69 -3.17 -3.11
N ALA A 32 9.36 -3.98 -3.90
CA ALA A 32 10.40 -4.89 -3.44
C ALA A 32 11.77 -4.20 -3.47
N ASN A 33 12.47 -4.22 -2.34
CA ASN A 33 13.83 -3.71 -2.20
C ASN A 33 14.78 -4.89 -1.99
N TYR A 34 15.80 -4.94 -2.83
CA TYR A 34 16.80 -6.01 -2.86
C TYR A 34 18.16 -5.45 -2.45
N THR A 35 19.03 -6.31 -1.91
CA THR A 35 20.42 -5.94 -1.63
C THR A 35 21.10 -5.40 -2.89
N GLY A 36 21.92 -4.35 -2.76
CA GLY A 36 22.75 -3.81 -3.86
C GLY A 36 22.17 -2.61 -4.63
N GLY A 37 20.98 -2.12 -4.27
CA GLY A 37 20.53 -0.74 -4.52
C GLY A 37 20.25 -0.28 -5.96
N ASN A 38 20.78 -0.91 -7.02
CA ASN A 38 20.61 -0.44 -8.40
C ASN A 38 20.34 -1.55 -9.44
N SER A 39 19.10 -1.53 -9.94
CA SER A 39 18.70 -1.73 -11.35
C SER A 39 19.39 -2.84 -12.17
N LYS A 40 19.20 -4.10 -11.75
CA LYS A 40 19.06 -5.35 -12.55
C LYS A 40 19.45 -6.51 -11.62
N HIS A 41 18.49 -6.93 -10.80
CA HIS A 41 18.62 -7.74 -9.59
C HIS A 41 19.82 -8.69 -9.51
N LYS A 42 20.76 -8.38 -8.60
CA LYS A 42 21.66 -9.35 -7.96
C LYS A 42 21.64 -9.08 -6.45
N GLY A 43 20.88 -9.87 -5.71
CA GLY A 43 20.77 -9.80 -4.25
C GLY A 43 19.44 -10.32 -3.73
N ASP A 44 19.42 -10.74 -2.46
CA ASP A 44 18.21 -11.26 -1.80
C ASP A 44 17.18 -10.16 -1.53
N LEU A 45 15.90 -10.55 -1.45
CA LEU A 45 14.83 -9.66 -1.01
C LEU A 45 15.06 -9.28 0.45
N GLN A 46 15.21 -7.98 0.71
CA GLN A 46 15.43 -7.46 2.06
C GLN A 46 14.14 -6.88 2.65
N LEU A 47 13.34 -6.20 1.82
CA LEU A 47 12.15 -5.49 2.28
C LEU A 47 11.07 -5.40 1.21
N LEU A 48 9.86 -5.77 1.57
CA LEU A 48 8.66 -5.57 0.77
C LEU A 48 7.80 -4.47 1.38
N LEU A 49 7.69 -3.33 0.69
CA LEU A 49 6.83 -2.23 1.09
C LEU A 49 5.43 -2.43 0.52
N LYS A 50 4.43 -2.54 1.40
CA LYS A 50 3.00 -2.51 1.08
C LYS A 50 2.50 -1.08 1.24
N ILE A 51 2.26 -0.40 0.12
CA ILE A 51 1.93 1.02 0.11
C ILE A 51 0.42 1.17 0.01
N VAL A 52 -0.15 1.89 0.97
CA VAL A 52 -1.57 2.20 1.08
C VAL A 52 -1.75 3.70 1.18
N ILE A 53 -2.75 4.24 0.48
CA ILE A 53 -3.16 5.63 0.63
C ILE A 53 -4.26 5.68 1.69
N PRO A 54 -4.05 6.36 2.83
CA PRO A 54 -5.05 6.41 3.89
C PRO A 54 -6.25 7.30 3.48
N VAL A 55 -7.44 6.91 3.92
CA VAL A 55 -8.70 7.65 3.64
C VAL A 55 -8.62 9.10 4.13
N SER A 56 -7.90 9.36 5.22
CA SER A 56 -7.70 10.73 5.72
C SER A 56 -6.99 11.64 4.73
N GLN A 57 -6.10 11.12 3.87
CA GLN A 57 -5.49 11.90 2.80
C GLN A 57 -6.42 12.00 1.59
N LEU A 58 -7.10 10.91 1.20
CA LEU A 58 -8.08 10.94 0.11
C LEU A 58 -9.20 11.97 0.36
N ASN A 59 -9.70 12.05 1.60
CA ASN A 59 -10.74 13.00 1.98
C ASN A 59 -10.32 14.45 1.74
N LYS A 60 -9.02 14.80 1.82
CA LYS A 60 -8.56 16.16 1.52
C LYS A 60 -8.74 16.55 0.05
N TYR A 61 -8.78 15.57 -0.86
CA TYR A 61 -8.93 15.80 -2.29
C TYR A 61 -10.37 15.63 -2.76
N VAL A 62 -11.11 14.68 -2.17
CA VAL A 62 -12.47 14.32 -2.61
C VAL A 62 -13.55 15.09 -1.85
N LYS A 63 -13.32 15.40 -0.56
CA LYS A 63 -14.23 16.21 0.26
C LYS A 63 -13.75 17.65 0.30
N ALA A 64 -13.64 18.28 -0.87
CA ALA A 64 -13.58 19.74 -0.93
C ALA A 64 -14.76 20.31 -0.11
N GLU A 65 -14.50 21.36 0.67
CA GLU A 65 -15.43 22.02 1.60
C GLU A 65 -16.90 21.88 1.19
N VAL A 66 -17.63 21.07 1.96
CA VAL A 66 -19.10 21.15 2.03
C VAL A 66 -19.44 22.00 3.23
#